data_AF-A0A417CDL0-F1
#
_entry.id   AF-A0A417CDL0-F1
#
_cell.length_a   1.000
_cell.length_b   1.000
_cell.length_c   1.000
_cell.angle_alpha   90.00
_cell.angle_beta   90.00
_cell.angle_gamma   90.00
#
_symmetry.space_group_name_H-M   'P 1'
#
loop_
_entity.id
_entity.type
_entity.pdbx_description
1 polymer ?
#
loop_
_entity_poly.entity_id
_entity_poly.type
_entity_poly.pdbx_seq_one_letter_code
_entity_poly.pdbx_strand_id
1 'polypeptide(L)' 'MGFRELLNRAKTMDDTAMVQIIELYNPLLYKYANVNSQFDQDLYEEFVYRLIICVVKFPY' A
#
# COMPACT_ATOMS: atom_id res chain seq x y z
N MET A 1 12.28 11.57 6.68
CA MET A 1 11.31 12.03 5.67
C MET A 1 9.92 11.97 6.28
N GLY A 2 9.11 13.02 6.18
CA GLY A 2 7.74 12.98 6.68
C GLY A 2 6.82 12.19 5.75
N PHE A 3 5.74 11.59 6.27
CA PHE A 3 4.80 10.80 5.45
C PHE A 3 4.25 11.58 4.25
N ARG A 4 3.95 12.88 4.43
CA ARG A 4 3.45 13.73 3.34
C ARG A 4 4.43 13.85 2.17
N GLU A 5 5.72 13.98 2.49
CA GLU A 5 6.77 14.08 1.48
C GLU A 5 6.95 12.73 0.77
N LEU A 6 6.88 11.61 1.52
CA LEU A 6 6.92 10.26 0.98
C LEU A 6 5.76 10.00 0.01
N LEU A 7 4.55 10.39 0.41
CA LEU A 7 3.34 10.30 -0.40
C LEU A 7 3.47 11.09 -1.70
N ASN A 8 3.99 12.33 -1.64
CA ASN A 8 4.19 13.16 -2.83
C ASN A 8 5.17 12.53 -3.83
N ARG A 9 6.26 11.92 -3.36
CA ARG A 9 7.19 11.19 -4.23
C ARG A 9 6.55 9.95 -4.86
N ALA A 10 5.81 9.17 -4.07
CA ALA A 10 5.12 7.98 -4.60
C ALA A 10 4.09 8.34 -5.68
N LYS A 11 3.43 9.50 -5.57
CA LYS A 11 2.52 10.04 -6.61
C LYS A 11 3.23 10.37 -7.92
N THR A 12 4.52 10.74 -7.89
CA THR A 12 5.30 11.07 -9.08
C THR A 12 5.99 9.85 -9.72
N MET A 13 5.45 8.64 -9.52
CA MET A 13 6.01 7.38 -10.04
C MET A 13 7.44 7.06 -9.53
N ASP A 14 7.77 7.51 -8.32
CA ASP A 14 8.98 7.04 -7.62
C ASP A 14 8.71 5.66 -7.00
N ASP A 15 9.21 4.62 -7.67
CA ASP A 15 9.03 3.22 -7.24
C ASP A 15 9.57 2.97 -5.83
N THR A 16 10.67 3.65 -5.45
CA THR A 16 11.27 3.50 -4.12
C THR A 16 10.37 4.08 -3.04
N ALA A 17 9.70 5.21 -3.33
CA ALA A 17 8.71 5.79 -2.44
C ALA A 17 7.43 4.94 -2.36
N MET A 18 6.99 4.35 -3.49
CA MET A 18 5.83 3.46 -3.52
C MET A 18 6.07 2.20 -2.68
N VAL A 19 7.23 1.55 -2.83
CA VAL A 19 7.60 0.36 -2.04
C VAL A 19 7.61 0.68 -0.55
N GLN A 20 8.18 1.81 -0.13
CA GLN A 20 8.16 2.23 1.29
C GLN A 20 6.74 2.41 1.84
N ILE A 21 5.80 2.93 1.03
CA ILE A 21 4.39 3.02 1.45
C ILE A 21 3.77 1.62 1.57
N ILE A 22 4.02 0.73 0.61
CA ILE A 22 3.53 -0.65 0.66
C ILE A 22 4.06 -1.35 1.92
N GLU A 23 5.36 -1.25 2.20
CA GLU A 23 6.00 -1.81 3.40
C GLU A 23 5.39 -1.25 4.70
N LEU A 24 5.09 0.06 4.75
CA LEU A 24 4.46 0.70 5.90
C LEU A 24 3.07 0.11 6.21
N TYR A 25 2.27 -0.15 5.17
CA TYR A 25 0.93 -0.71 5.31
C TYR A 25 0.91 -2.25 5.35
N ASN A 26 1.99 -2.92 4.96
CA ASN A 26 2.08 -4.36 4.80
C ASN A 26 1.55 -5.16 6.01
N PRO A 27 1.85 -4.80 7.28
CA PRO A 27 1.29 -5.52 8.43
C PRO A 27 -0.24 -5.49 8.49
N LEU A 28 -0.86 -4.39 8.07
CA LEU A 28 -2.32 -4.26 7.99
C LEU A 28 -2.88 -5.06 6.83
N LEU A 29 -2.25 -4.99 5.66
CA LEU A 29 -2.68 -5.74 4.47
C LEU A 29 -2.66 -7.25 4.75
N TYR A 30 -1.57 -7.76 5.33
CA TYR A 30 -1.45 -9.15 5.76
C TYR A 30 -2.50 -9.53 6.80
N LYS A 31 -2.73 -8.68 7.80
CA LYS A 31 -3.73 -8.95 8.86
C LYS A 31 -5.12 -9.13 8.28
N TYR A 32 -5.54 -8.28 7.34
CA TYR A 32 -6.88 -8.32 6.76
C TYR A 32 -7.02 -9.33 5.63
N ALA A 33 -5.91 -9.74 5.01
CA ALA A 33 -5.91 -10.85 4.05
C ALA A 33 -6.06 -12.23 4.74
N ASN A 34 -5.94 -12.29 6.06
CA ASN A 34 -6.19 -13.51 6.82
C ASN A 34 -7.70 -13.66 7.12
N VAL A 35 -8.38 -14.49 6.34
CA VAL A 35 -9.82 -14.76 6.45
C VAL A 35 -10.02 -16.18 6.97
N ASN A 36 -10.81 -16.35 8.03
CA ASN A 36 -11.05 -17.66 8.66
C ASN A 36 -9.75 -18.40 9.04
N SER A 37 -8.75 -17.66 9.52
CA SER A 37 -7.41 -18.18 9.88
C SER A 37 -6.61 -18.75 8.70
N GLN A 38 -7.03 -18.46 7.47
CA GLN A 38 -6.29 -18.77 6.25
C GLN A 38 -5.90 -17.48 5.54
N PHE A 39 -4.64 -17.41 5.14
CA PHE A 39 -4.15 -16.31 4.34
C PHE A 39 -4.66 -16.45 2.90
N ASP A 40 -5.37 -15.44 2.44
CA ASP A 40 -5.88 -15.32 1.08
C ASP A 40 -4.92 -14.43 0.27
N GLN A 41 -4.14 -15.07 -0.61
CA GLN A 41 -3.15 -14.39 -1.46
C GLN A 41 -3.82 -13.42 -2.43
N ASP A 42 -4.94 -13.80 -3.04
CA ASP A 42 -5.64 -12.98 -4.04
C ASP A 42 -6.19 -11.71 -3.36
N LEU A 43 -6.72 -11.85 -2.14
CA LEU A 43 -7.18 -10.71 -1.34
C LEU A 43 -6.03 -9.78 -0.93
N TYR A 44 -4.88 -10.34 -0.55
CA TYR A 44 -3.68 -9.54 -0.27
C TYR A 44 -3.22 -8.75 -1.50
N GLU A 45 -3.16 -9.39 -2.66
CA GLU A 45 -2.79 -8.75 -3.93
C GLU A 45 -3.77 -7.62 -4.30
N GLU A 46 -5.07 -7.83 -4.15
CA GLU A 46 -6.09 -6.79 -4.36
C GLU A 46 -5.91 -5.63 -3.38
N PHE A 47 -5.56 -5.87 -2.12
CA PHE A 47 -5.25 -4.80 -1.18
C PHE A 47 -4.02 -3.98 -1.57
N VAL A 48 -2.95 -4.64 -2.01
CA VAL A 48 -1.74 -3.95 -2.51
C VAL A 48 -2.10 -3.12 -3.73
N TYR A 49 -2.82 -3.69 -4.69
CA TYR A 49 -3.28 -2.97 -5.88
C TYR A 49 -4.14 -1.76 -5.53
N ARG A 50 -5.07 -1.92 -4.59
CA ARG A 50 -5.95 -0.84 -4.13
C ARG A 50 -5.17 0.25 -3.41
N LEU A 51 -4.17 -0.10 -2.60
CA LEU A 51 -3.28 0.85 -1.95
C LEU A 51 -2.55 1.71 -2.99
N ILE A 52 -1.99 1.09 -4.04
CA ILE A 52 -1.31 1.82 -5.12
C ILE A 52 -2.26 2.82 -5.78
N ILE A 53 -3.49 2.40 -6.11
CA ILE A 53 -4.51 3.30 -6.68
C ILE A 53 -4.80 4.47 -5.73
N CYS A 54 -4.98 4.18 -4.44
CA CYS A 54 -5.26 5.19 -3.43
C CYS A 54 -4.12 6.20 -3.31
N VAL A 55 -2.86 5.76 -3.33
CA VAL A 55 -1.67 6.62 -3.30
C VAL A 55 -1.68 7.56 -4.51
N VAL A 56 -1.83 7.01 -5.72
CA VAL A 56 -1.77 7.80 -6.97
C VAL A 56 -2.94 8.80 -7.07
N LYS A 57 -4.14 8.39 -6.65
CA LYS A 57 -5.36 9.21 -6.75
C LYS A 57 -5.62 10.11 -5.55
N PHE A 58 -4.80 10.06 -4.50
CA PHE A 58 -5.03 10.85 -3.29
C PHE A 58 -5.05 12.35 -3.61
N PRO A 59 -6.10 13.11 -3.25
CA PRO A 59 -6.28 14.49 -3.73
C PRO A 59 -5.39 15.53 -3.03
N TYR A 60 -4.74 15.20 -1.91
CA TYR A 60 -3.94 16.12 -1.11
C TYR A 60 -2.43 15.84 -1.20
#